data_AF-A0A839J5H4-F1
#
_entry.id   AF-A0A839J5H4-F1
#
_cell.length_a   1.000
_cell.length_b   1.000
_cell.length_c   1.000
_cell.angle_alpha   90.00
_cell.angle_beta   90.00
_cell.angle_gamma   90.00
#
_symmetry.space_group_name_H-M   'P 1'
#
loop_
_entity.id
_entity.type
_entity.pdbx_description
1 polymer ?
#
loop_
_entity_poly.entity_id
_entity_poly.type
_entity_poly.pdbx_seq_one_letter_code
_entity_poly.pdbx_strand_id
1 'polypeptide(L)'
;MSRVLSTEQAKAAIRGLISTINGGFSEQITQLDNHGRTLSDPNNWDGPLAQQFRTSTWPETKAALDKAKTELEELQMQLDKISQNIFSAGGG
;
A
#
# COMPACT_ATOMS: atom_id res chain seq x y z
N MET A 1 30.38 18.16 -4.27
CA MET A 1 28.96 18.09 -3.85
C MET A 1 28.13 17.77 -5.08
N SER A 2 27.46 16.62 -5.12
CA SER A 2 26.50 16.30 -6.19
C SER A 2 25.29 17.22 -6.03
N ARG A 3 24.95 17.99 -7.08
CA ARG A 3 23.82 18.91 -7.02
C ARG A 3 22.53 18.08 -6.98
N VAL A 4 21.89 18.01 -5.82
CA VAL A 4 20.53 17.48 -5.68
C VAL A 4 19.61 18.44 -6.43
N LEU A 5 19.13 18.04 -7.61
CA LEU A 5 18.15 18.79 -8.38
C LEU A 5 16.77 18.20 -8.13
N SER A 6 16.04 18.75 -7.16
CA SER A 6 14.63 18.43 -6.94
C SER A 6 13.78 19.48 -7.64
N THR A 7 13.44 19.22 -8.90
CA THR A 7 12.51 20.07 -9.64
C THR A 7 11.16 20.13 -8.92
N GLU A 8 10.42 21.23 -9.04
CA GLU A 8 9.09 21.36 -8.42
C GLU A 8 8.14 20.23 -8.86
N GLN A 9 8.30 19.71 -10.07
CA GLN A 9 7.59 18.55 -10.58
C GLN A 9 7.88 17.29 -9.76
N ALA A 10 9.14 17.02 -9.41
CA ALA A 10 9.51 15.88 -8.58
C ALA A 10 8.93 16.01 -7.16
N LYS A 11 8.95 17.23 -6.59
CA LYS A 11 8.35 17.50 -5.27
C LYS A 11 6.83 17.25 -5.28
N ALA A 12 6.15 17.70 -6.32
CA ALA A 12 4.71 17.50 -6.49
C ALA A 12 4.37 16.01 -6.64
N ALA A 13 5.14 15.25 -7.43
CA ALA A 13 4.95 13.82 -7.62
C ALA A 13 5.13 13.03 -6.30
N ILE A 14 6.16 13.36 -5.51
CA ILE A 14 6.39 12.72 -4.20
C ILE A 14 5.21 12.98 -3.24
N ARG A 15 4.75 14.22 -3.15
CA ARG A 15 3.56 14.57 -2.34
C ARG A 15 2.30 13.83 -2.82
N GLY A 16 2.13 13.70 -4.13
CA GLY A 16 1.02 12.94 -4.73
C GLY A 16 1.05 11.45 -4.36
N LEU A 17 2.24 10.83 -4.39
CA LEU A 17 2.43 9.44 -3.95
C LEU A 17 2.09 9.27 -2.47
N ILE A 18 2.67 10.10 -1.59
CA ILE A 18 2.38 10.05 -0.14
C ILE A 18 0.88 10.22 0.12
N SER A 19 0.23 11.18 -0.56
CA SER A 19 -1.21 11.40 -0.42
C SER A 19 -2.04 10.21 -0.89
N THR A 20 -1.63 9.52 -1.96
CA THR A 20 -2.35 8.35 -2.46
C THR A 20 -2.24 7.17 -1.51
N ILE A 21 -1.04 6.95 -0.97
CA ILE A 21 -0.77 5.89 0.02
C ILE A 21 -1.56 6.15 1.31
N ASN A 22 -1.52 7.38 1.81
CA ASN A 22 -2.27 7.80 3.01
C ASN A 22 -3.78 7.88 2.79
N GLY A 23 -4.22 8.14 1.55
CA GLY A 23 -5.59 8.50 1.21
C GLY A 23 -6.57 7.34 1.07
N GLY A 24 -6.20 6.12 1.47
CA GLY A 24 -7.15 5.01 1.54
C GLY A 24 -6.65 3.68 1.01
N PHE A 25 -5.41 3.56 0.52
CA PHE A 25 -4.92 2.27 0.03
C PHE A 25 -4.88 1.19 1.14
N SER A 26 -4.38 1.54 2.33
CA SER A 26 -4.41 0.63 3.49
C SER A 26 -5.85 0.29 3.92
N GLU A 27 -6.76 1.25 3.81
CA GLU A 27 -8.17 1.03 4.13
C GLU A 27 -8.84 0.09 3.11
N GLN A 28 -8.54 0.26 1.82
CA GLN A 28 -9.00 -0.63 0.75
C GLN A 28 -8.50 -2.07 0.94
N ILE A 29 -7.23 -2.27 1.32
CA ILE A 29 -6.71 -3.61 1.65
C ILE A 29 -7.47 -4.21 2.83
N THR A 30 -7.75 -3.41 3.86
CA THR A 30 -8.52 -3.87 5.03
C THR A 30 -9.95 -4.26 4.64
N GLN A 31 -10.59 -3.49 3.75
CA GLN A 31 -11.93 -3.82 3.24
C GLN A 31 -11.91 -5.11 2.41
N LEU A 32 -10.93 -5.27 1.52
CA LEU A 32 -10.73 -6.51 0.76
C LEU A 32 -10.58 -7.70 1.72
N ASP A 33 -9.81 -7.54 2.80
CA ASP A 33 -9.62 -8.60 3.79
C ASP A 33 -10.92 -9.00 4.51
N ASN A 34 -11.73 -8.01 4.89
CA ASN A 34 -13.01 -8.28 5.53
C ASN A 34 -13.98 -9.05 4.60
N HIS A 35 -14.02 -8.68 3.31
CA HIS A 35 -14.81 -9.42 2.32
C HIS A 35 -14.27 -10.83 2.09
N GLY A 36 -12.96 -10.98 1.95
CA GLY A 36 -12.32 -12.28 1.77
C GLY A 36 -12.54 -13.22 2.96
N ARG A 37 -12.51 -12.70 4.20
CA ARG A 37 -12.89 -13.46 5.40
C ARG A 37 -14.36 -13.90 5.38
N THR A 38 -15.27 -12.99 5.02
CA THR A 38 -16.71 -13.30 4.92
C THR A 38 -16.95 -14.44 3.93
N LEU A 39 -16.29 -14.39 2.77
CA LEU A 39 -16.37 -15.42 1.73
C LEU A 39 -15.62 -16.72 2.10
N SER A 40 -14.66 -16.66 3.02
CA SER A 40 -13.93 -17.83 3.50
C SER A 40 -14.66 -18.59 4.60
N ASP A 41 -15.73 -18.04 5.15
CA ASP A 41 -16.54 -18.69 6.18
C ASP A 41 -17.55 -19.67 5.55
N PRO A 42 -17.46 -20.99 5.85
CA PRO A 42 -18.43 -21.98 5.35
C PRO A 42 -19.88 -21.68 5.71
N ASN A 43 -20.14 -20.95 6.79
CA ASN A 43 -21.52 -20.62 7.17
C ASN A 43 -22.14 -19.58 6.22
N ASN A 44 -21.32 -18.82 5.50
CA ASN A 44 -21.77 -17.80 4.55
C ASN A 44 -21.68 -18.26 3.09
N TRP A 45 -20.63 -19.04 2.75
CA TRP A 45 -20.45 -19.60 1.41
C TRP A 45 -19.75 -20.96 1.48
N ASP A 46 -20.44 -22.00 1.02
CA ASP A 46 -19.92 -23.38 1.02
C ASP A 46 -20.12 -24.08 -0.34
N GLY A 47 -19.37 -25.15 -0.54
CA GLY A 47 -19.30 -25.93 -1.77
C GLY A 47 -17.87 -26.05 -2.32
N PRO A 48 -17.66 -26.85 -3.38
CA PRO A 48 -16.31 -27.17 -3.87
C PRO A 48 -15.47 -25.94 -4.28
N LEU A 49 -16.09 -24.94 -4.91
CA LEU A 49 -15.40 -23.71 -5.31
C LEU A 49 -15.15 -22.77 -4.12
N ALA A 50 -16.05 -22.73 -3.15
CA ALA A 50 -15.84 -21.99 -1.90
C ALA A 50 -14.71 -22.61 -1.07
N GLN A 51 -14.57 -23.94 -1.11
CA GLN A 51 -13.43 -24.65 -0.54
C GLN A 51 -12.12 -24.22 -1.21
N GLN A 52 -12.04 -24.29 -2.54
CA GLN A 52 -10.86 -23.85 -3.28
C GLN A 52 -10.49 -22.39 -2.96
N PHE A 53 -11.49 -21.50 -2.89
CA PHE A 53 -11.29 -20.10 -2.56
C PHE A 53 -10.64 -19.94 -1.17
N ARG A 54 -11.22 -20.54 -0.13
CA ARG A 54 -10.74 -20.37 1.26
C ARG A 54 -9.43 -21.11 1.55
N THR A 55 -9.11 -22.17 0.80
CA THR A 55 -7.89 -22.96 1.03
C THR A 55 -6.69 -22.51 0.20
N SER A 56 -6.88 -21.83 -0.93
CA SER A 56 -5.77 -21.43 -1.82
C SER A 56 -5.93 -20.00 -2.32
N THR A 57 -7.00 -19.69 -3.06
CA THR A 57 -7.10 -18.41 -3.78
C THR A 57 -7.04 -17.19 -2.86
N TRP A 58 -7.82 -17.21 -1.78
CA TRP A 58 -7.86 -16.08 -0.85
C TRP A 58 -6.59 -15.96 0.00
N PRO A 59 -6.05 -17.03 0.63
CA PRO A 59 -4.78 -16.96 1.35
C PRO A 59 -3.61 -16.42 0.51
N GLU A 60 -3.47 -16.86 -0.75
CA GLU A 60 -2.42 -16.39 -1.66
C GLU A 60 -2.59 -14.90 -1.99
N THR A 61 -3.82 -14.49 -2.31
CA THR A 61 -4.14 -13.08 -2.59
C THR A 61 -3.87 -12.21 -1.36
N LYS A 62 -4.30 -12.66 -0.18
CA LYS A 62 -4.10 -11.95 1.08
C LYS A 62 -2.61 -11.75 1.38
N ALA A 63 -1.79 -12.78 1.20
CA ALA A 63 -0.35 -12.66 1.41
C ALA A 63 0.29 -11.60 0.48
N ALA A 64 -0.17 -11.53 -0.77
CA ALA A 64 0.29 -10.49 -1.72
C ALA A 64 -0.18 -9.08 -1.31
N LEU A 65 -1.42 -8.94 -0.84
CA LEU A 65 -1.96 -7.67 -0.34
C LEU A 65 -1.21 -7.19 0.91
N ASP A 66 -0.96 -8.08 1.88
CA ASP A 66 -0.21 -7.77 3.10
C ASP A 66 1.23 -7.33 2.79
N LYS A 67 1.86 -7.99 1.81
CA LYS A 67 3.18 -7.58 1.30
C LYS A 67 3.13 -6.20 0.66
N ALA A 68 2.17 -5.96 -0.25
CA ALA A 68 2.02 -4.67 -0.91
C ALA A 68 1.78 -3.53 0.09
N LYS A 69 0.98 -3.79 1.14
CA LYS A 69 0.76 -2.84 2.23
C LYS A 69 2.09 -2.47 2.90
N THR A 70 2.87 -3.47 3.30
CA THR A 70 4.16 -3.27 3.97
C THR A 70 5.13 -2.49 3.09
N GLU A 71 5.27 -2.87 1.83
CA GLU A 71 6.16 -2.20 0.87
C GLU A 71 5.76 -0.73 0.64
N LEU A 72 4.47 -0.43 0.63
CA LEU A 72 3.98 0.94 0.48
C LEU A 72 4.13 1.79 1.73
N GLU A 73 3.96 1.22 2.93
CA GLU A 73 4.27 1.89 4.20
C GLU A 73 5.77 2.22 4.29
N GLU A 74 6.64 1.29 3.89
CA GLU A 74 8.09 1.53 3.81
C GLU A 74 8.44 2.61 2.79
N LEU A 75 7.84 2.56 1.60
CA LEU A 75 8.02 3.58 0.56
C LEU A 75 7.60 4.95 1.07
N GLN A 76 6.46 5.06 1.75
CA GLN A 76 6.00 6.30 2.33
C GLN A 76 7.04 6.87 3.31
N MET A 77 7.51 6.06 4.27
CA MET A 77 8.50 6.50 5.25
C MET A 77 9.79 6.99 4.59
N GLN A 78 10.25 6.29 3.54
CA GLN A 78 11.42 6.69 2.77
C GLN A 78 11.18 8.02 2.03
N LEU A 79 10.02 8.19 1.40
CA LEU A 79 9.66 9.41 0.68
C LEU A 79 9.49 10.62 1.60
N ASP A 80 8.95 10.43 2.80
CA ASP A 80 8.86 11.48 3.83
C ASP A 80 10.26 11.94 4.26
N LYS A 81 11.17 11.00 4.53
CA LYS A 81 12.57 11.30 4.88
C LYS A 81 13.30 12.01 3.73
N ILE A 82 13.12 11.55 2.50
CA ILE A 82 13.71 12.18 1.30
C ILE A 82 13.18 13.61 1.15
N SER A 83 11.86 13.80 1.29
CA SER A 83 11.22 15.11 1.19
C SER A 83 11.76 16.08 2.25
N GLN A 84 11.86 15.64 3.51
CA GLN A 84 12.42 16.45 4.60
C GLN A 84 13.87 16.88 4.32
N ASN A 85 14.73 15.94 3.92
CA ASN A 85 16.14 16.22 3.63
C ASN A 85 16.30 17.15 2.42
N ILE A 86 15.52 16.93 1.35
CA ILE A 86 15.57 17.74 0.14
C ILE A 86 15.06 19.16 0.38
N PHE A 87 13.92 19.31 1.07
CA PHE A 87 13.33 20.63 1.31
C PHE A 87 14.14 21.45 2.33
N SER A 88 14.72 20.80 3.33
CA SER A 88 15.61 21.47 4.27
C SER A 88 16.96 21.86 3.65
N ALA A 89 17.50 21.07 2.72
CA ALA A 89 18.77 21.37 2.06
C ALA A 89 18.66 22.38 0.90
N GLY A 90 17.44 22.59 0.39
CA GLY A 90 17.14 23.55 -0.69
C GLY A 90 16.66 24.93 -0.21
N GLY A 91 16.61 25.16 1.11
CA GLY A 91 16.27 26.45 1.71
C GLY A 91 17.47 27.40 1.72
N GLY A 92 17.82 27.93 0.55
CA GLY A 92 18.58 29.16 0.39
C GLY A 92 17.65 30.27 -0.09
#